data_AF-A0A1Q3D6C8-F1
#
_entry.id   AF-A0A1Q3D6C8-F1
#
_cell.length_a   1.000
_cell.length_b   1.000
_cell.length_c   1.000
_cell.angle_alpha   90.00
_cell.angle_beta   90.00
_cell.angle_gamma   90.00
#
_symmetry.space_group_name_H-M   'P 1'
#
loop_
_entity.id
_entity.type
_entity.pdbx_description
1 polymer ?
#
loop_
_entity_poly.entity_id
_entity_poly.type
_entity_poly.pdbx_seq_one_letter_code
_entity_poly.pdbx_strand_id
1 'polypeptide(L)'
;MYRKQHKKDIAAETVKKRHRTMKTAYSRSIVGATLEITQTKRTEKPEVRDGGREAAFGEIKERIKKTKDAKKAKKAEVMAKTQK
;
A
#
# COMPACT_ATOMS: atom_id res chain seq x y z
N MET A 1 22.44 11.38 55.33
CA MET A 1 23.14 11.07 54.06
C MET A 1 23.10 9.59 53.66
N TYR A 2 23.24 8.65 54.59
CA TYR A 2 23.24 7.21 54.29
C TYR A 2 21.89 6.66 53.75
N ARG A 3 20.76 6.98 54.38
CA ARG A 3 19.47 6.33 54.05
C ARG A 3 18.94 6.67 52.65
N LYS A 4 19.12 7.91 52.18
CA LYS A 4 18.76 8.36 50.82
C LYS A 4 19.57 7.66 49.74
N GLN A 5 20.90 7.60 49.89
CA GLN A 5 21.79 6.97 48.91
C GLN A 5 21.53 5.46 48.78
N HIS A 6 21.19 4.81 49.89
CA HIS A 6 20.90 3.38 49.95
C HIS A 6 19.42 3.05 49.79
N LYS A 7 18.57 4.04 49.44
CA LYS A 7 17.12 3.89 49.18
C LYS A 7 16.36 3.19 50.33
N LYS A 8 16.75 3.47 51.58
CA LYS A 8 16.14 2.90 52.79
C LYS A 8 15.09 3.80 53.44
N ASP A 9 14.65 4.84 52.75
CA ASP A 9 13.54 5.70 53.18
C ASP A 9 12.22 5.17 52.61
N ILE A 10 11.15 5.26 53.41
CA ILE A 10 9.85 4.64 53.15
C ILE A 10 9.09 5.35 52.00
N ALA A 11 9.40 6.63 51.75
CA ALA A 11 8.81 7.41 50.67
C ALA A 11 9.61 7.28 49.36
N ALA A 12 9.74 6.06 48.86
CA ALA A 12 10.19 5.82 47.49
C ALA A 12 8.99 5.79 46.54
N GLU A 13 8.21 6.87 46.50
CA GLU A 13 7.22 7.08 45.44
C GLU A 13 7.94 7.59 44.18
N THR A 14 8.97 6.86 43.74
CA THR A 14 9.44 7.01 42.37
C THR A 14 8.37 6.38 41.50
N VAL A 15 7.35 7.17 41.15
CA VAL A 15 6.51 6.89 39.98
C VAL A 15 7.50 6.72 38.84
N LYS A 16 7.88 5.47 38.54
CA LYS A 16 8.70 5.16 37.37
C LYS A 16 7.94 5.79 36.22
N LYS A 17 8.49 6.88 35.66
CA LYS A 17 7.89 7.58 34.53
C LYS A 17 7.69 6.51 33.46
N ARG A 18 6.45 6.05 33.28
CA ARG A 18 6.14 5.14 32.17
C ARG A 18 6.48 5.92 30.93
N HIS A 19 7.45 5.43 30.16
CA HIS A 19 7.72 6.00 28.85
C HIS A 19 6.47 5.74 28.01
N ARG A 20 5.62 6.77 27.87
CA ARG A 20 4.49 6.70 26.94
C ARG A 20 5.08 6.68 25.55
N THR A 21 5.07 5.53 24.90
CA THR A 21 5.23 5.45 23.45
C THR A 21 4.05 6.19 22.84
N MET A 22 4.23 7.48 22.55
CA MET A 22 3.30 8.19 21.67
C MET A 22 3.41 7.50 20.32
N LYS A 23 2.38 6.72 19.95
CA LYS A 23 2.22 6.31 18.55
C LYS A 23 2.11 7.60 17.75
N THR A 24 3.08 7.85 16.89
CA THR A 24 3.05 8.97 15.95
C THR A 24 1.73 8.90 15.20
N ALA A 25 0.90 9.94 15.31
CA ALA A 25 -0.39 9.95 14.64
C ALA A 25 -0.15 9.91 13.12
N TYR A 26 -0.58 8.83 12.46
CA TYR A 26 -0.61 8.70 10.99
C TYR A 26 -1.75 9.55 10.38
N SER A 27 -1.92 10.77 10.88
CA SER A 27 -2.94 11.74 10.47
C SER A 27 -2.39 12.79 9.50
N ARG A 28 -1.13 12.69 9.09
CA ARG A 28 -0.54 13.63 8.12
C ARG A 28 -0.93 13.24 6.70
N SER A 29 -1.37 14.23 5.92
CA SER A 29 -1.55 14.09 4.47
C SER A 29 -0.19 13.96 3.77
N ILE A 30 -0.22 13.41 2.56
CA ILE A 30 0.95 13.25 1.70
C ILE A 30 0.83 14.29 0.56
N VAL A 31 1.94 14.83 0.08
CA VAL A 31 1.90 15.73 -1.09
C VAL A 31 1.29 14.98 -2.28
N GLY A 32 0.25 15.54 -2.89
CA GLY A 32 -0.50 14.91 -3.98
C GLY A 32 -1.65 14.00 -3.54
N ALA A 33 -1.86 13.76 -2.24
CA ALA A 33 -3.02 13.02 -1.73
C ALA A 33 -3.45 13.52 -0.34
N THR A 34 -4.69 14.01 -0.24
CA THR A 34 -5.27 14.39 1.05
C THR A 34 -5.49 13.15 1.94
N LEU A 35 -5.61 13.38 3.24
CA LEU A 35 -5.84 12.31 4.22
C LEU A 35 -7.15 11.56 3.93
N GLU A 36 -8.19 12.30 3.56
CA GLU A 36 -9.54 11.77 3.28
C GLU A 36 -9.54 10.81 2.09
N ILE A 37 -8.93 11.20 0.97
CA ILE A 37 -8.84 10.34 -0.22
C ILE A 37 -8.11 9.02 0.11
N THR A 38 -7.06 9.10 0.91
CA THR A 38 -6.29 7.91 1.32
C THR A 38 -7.11 6.99 2.22
N GLN A 39 -7.91 7.56 3.13
CA GLN A 39 -8.77 6.79 4.00
C GLN A 39 -9.89 6.12 3.22
N THR A 40 -10.59 6.83 2.33
CA THR A 40 -11.65 6.26 1.50
C THR A 40 -11.16 5.04 0.73
N LYS A 41 -10.02 5.13 0.05
CA LYS A 41 -9.40 3.99 -0.66
C LYS A 41 -9.06 2.81 0.25
N ARG A 42 -8.62 3.10 1.49
CA ARG A 42 -8.30 2.07 2.51
C ARG A 42 -9.53 1.45 3.16
N THR A 43 -10.64 2.16 3.25
CA THR A 43 -11.87 1.67 3.88
C THR A 43 -12.86 1.08 2.89
N GLU A 44 -12.58 1.16 1.58
CA GLU A 44 -13.35 0.47 0.55
C GLU A 44 -13.57 -1.01 0.90
N LYS A 45 -14.78 -1.50 0.62
CA LYS A 45 -15.13 -2.89 0.88
C LYS A 45 -14.27 -3.82 -0.01
N PRO A 46 -13.89 -5.02 0.48
CA PRO A 46 -13.15 -5.99 -0.32
C PRO A 46 -13.82 -6.30 -1.66
N GLU A 47 -15.14 -6.41 -1.69
CA GLU A 47 -15.94 -6.65 -2.91
C GLU A 47 -15.70 -5.60 -4.01
N VAL A 48 -15.59 -4.32 -3.62
CA VAL A 48 -15.31 -3.23 -4.58
C VAL A 48 -13.87 -3.32 -5.10
N ARG A 49 -12.93 -3.73 -4.24
CA ARG A 49 -11.53 -3.93 -4.65
C ARG A 49 -11.38 -5.10 -5.60
N ASP A 50 -12.02 -6.21 -5.29
CA ASP A 50 -11.94 -7.42 -6.11
C ASP A 50 -12.62 -7.21 -7.46
N GLY A 51 -13.76 -6.50 -7.50
CA GLY A 51 -14.35 -6.06 -8.77
C GLY A 51 -13.42 -5.17 -9.59
N GLY A 52 -12.72 -4.21 -8.96
CA GLY A 52 -11.72 -3.39 -9.64
C GLY A 52 -10.52 -4.20 -10.16
N ARG A 53 -10.07 -5.21 -9.41
CA ARG A 53 -8.99 -6.13 -9.82
C ARG A 53 -9.41 -6.97 -11.02
N GLU A 54 -10.62 -7.54 -10.99
CA GLU A 54 -11.13 -8.36 -12.09
C GLU A 54 -11.32 -7.54 -13.37
N ALA A 55 -11.85 -6.31 -13.26
CA ALA A 55 -11.95 -5.39 -14.39
C ALA A 55 -10.57 -5.07 -15.00
N ALA A 56 -9.59 -4.72 -14.16
CA ALA A 56 -8.22 -4.44 -14.62
C ALA A 56 -7.57 -5.67 -15.29
N PHE A 57 -7.80 -6.87 -14.72
CA PHE A 57 -7.29 -8.11 -15.30
C PHE A 57 -7.97 -8.44 -16.65
N GLY A 58 -9.28 -8.17 -16.76
CA GLY A 58 -10.03 -8.25 -18.01
C GLY A 58 -9.45 -7.34 -19.09
N GLU A 59 -9.25 -6.05 -18.79
CA GLU A 59 -8.65 -5.10 -19.73
C GLU A 59 -7.25 -5.51 -20.19
N ILE A 60 -6.41 -5.99 -19.26
CA ILE A 60 -5.06 -6.47 -19.59
C ILE A 60 -5.14 -7.65 -20.55
N LYS A 61 -6.01 -8.62 -20.28
CA LYS A 61 -6.22 -9.77 -21.19
C LYS A 61 -6.68 -9.32 -22.57
N GLU A 62 -7.59 -8.36 -22.66
CA GLU A 62 -8.04 -7.81 -23.94
C GLU A 62 -6.93 -7.10 -24.70
N ARG A 63 -6.12 -6.28 -24.03
CA ARG A 63 -4.95 -5.64 -24.66
C ARG A 63 -3.93 -6.67 -25.14
N ILE A 64 -3.69 -7.73 -24.36
CA ILE A 64 -2.80 -8.83 -24.75
C ILE A 64 -3.36 -9.58 -25.97
N LYS A 65 -4.66 -9.84 -26.03
CA LYS A 65 -5.30 -10.48 -27.18
C LYS A 65 -5.14 -9.61 -28.43
N LYS A 66 -5.51 -8.32 -28.36
CA LYS A 66 -5.36 -7.35 -29.46
C LYS A 66 -3.92 -7.27 -29.97
N THR A 67 -2.93 -7.22 -29.07
CA THR A 67 -1.51 -7.17 -29.47
C THR A 67 -1.00 -8.49 -30.05
N LYS A 68 -1.49 -9.65 -29.58
CA LYS A 68 -1.16 -10.96 -30.17
C LYS A 68 -1.73 -11.09 -31.59
N ASP A 69 -2.97 -10.67 -31.80
CA ASP A 69 -3.62 -10.73 -33.11
C ASP A 69 -2.94 -9.77 -34.11
N ALA A 70 -2.58 -8.58 -33.66
CA ALA A 70 -1.75 -7.65 -34.45
C ALA A 70 -0.37 -8.23 -34.81
N LYS A 71 0.28 -8.95 -33.88
CA LYS A 71 1.55 -9.64 -34.15
C LYS A 71 1.40 -10.78 -35.16
N LYS A 72 0.32 -11.55 -35.08
CA LYS A 72 0.03 -12.64 -36.04
C LYS A 72 -0.24 -12.09 -37.44
N ALA A 73 -1.05 -11.03 -37.55
CA ALA A 73 -1.32 -10.36 -38.82
C ALA A 73 -0.04 -9.83 -39.48
N LYS A 74 0.84 -9.17 -38.71
CA LYS A 74 2.14 -8.70 -39.22
C LYS A 74 3.06 -9.84 -39.66
N LYS A 75 3.08 -10.97 -38.94
CA LYS A 75 3.87 -12.14 -39.34
C LYS A 75 3.35 -12.77 -40.63
N ALA A 76 2.02 -12.89 -40.78
CA ALA A 76 1.41 -13.40 -42.00
C ALA A 76 1.69 -12.49 -43.21
N GLU A 77 1.64 -11.17 -43.02
CA GLU A 77 1.97 -10.20 -44.09
C GLU A 77 3.44 -10.29 -44.51
N VAL A 78 4.37 -10.44 -43.56
CA VAL A 78 5.80 -10.61 -43.86
C VAL A 78 6.04 -11.91 -44.61
N MET A 79 5.47 -13.04 -44.17
CA MET A 79 5.63 -14.32 -44.87
C MET A 79 5.02 -14.31 -46.28
N ALA A 80 3.88 -13.64 -46.47
CA ALA A 80 3.26 -13.47 -47.79
C ALA A 80 4.09 -12.59 -48.73
N LYS A 81 4.82 -11.60 -48.20
CA LYS A 81 5.78 -10.78 -48.97
C LYS A 81 7.07 -11.52 -49.30
N THR A 82 7.50 -12.51 -48.49
CA THR A 82 8.70 -13.32 -48.77
C THR A 82 8.44 -14.45 -49.78
N GLN A 83 7.18 -14.84 -50.00
CA GLN A 83 6.79 -15.90 -50.95
C GLN A 83 6.39 -15.38 -52.34
N LYS A 84 6.55 -14.08 -52.61
CA LYS A 84 6.42 -13.46 -53.93
C LYS A 84 7.80 -13.03 -54.42
#